data_AF-A0A7S2CWC6-F1
#
_entry.id   AF-A0A7S2CWC6-F1
#
_cell.length_a   1.000
_cell.length_b   1.000
_cell.length_c   1.000
_cell.angle_alpha   90.00
_cell.angle_beta   90.00
_cell.angle_gamma   90.00
#
_symmetry.space_group_name_H-M   'P 1'
#
loop_
_entity.id
_entity.type
_entity.pdbx_description
1 polymer ?
#
loop_
_entity_poly.entity_id
_entity_poly.type
_entity_poly.pdbx_seq_one_letter_code
_entity_poly.pdbx_strand_id
1 'polypeptide(L)'
;GAKASGSSGSRPSKDKWRVNTSAVLKKTPKKLLDVILAGDSWEQVEGVADEDCHIYFVWDSKNFLNRLGYPGVRGLEPVPQLPEGAWVNRLPGMGQLCDKVNMALGLRFLQRLWPE
;
A
#
# COMPACT_ATOMS: atom_id res chain seq x y z
N GLY A 1 5.16 -31.40 37.41
CA GLY A 1 5.14 -29.95 37.19
C GLY A 1 5.57 -29.66 35.77
N ALA A 2 4.66 -29.16 34.93
CA ALA A 2 4.95 -28.80 33.55
C ALA A 2 5.32 -27.31 33.49
N LYS A 3 6.53 -27.01 33.02
CA LYS A 3 7.04 -25.66 32.78
C LYS A 3 6.51 -25.22 31.40
N ALA A 4 5.53 -24.33 31.38
CA ALA A 4 5.13 -23.66 30.15
C ALA A 4 6.24 -22.66 29.79
N SER A 5 6.93 -22.92 28.68
CA SER A 5 7.86 -22.02 28.03
C SER A 5 7.06 -20.79 27.56
N GLY A 6 7.17 -19.70 28.32
CA GLY A 6 6.67 -18.40 27.91
C GLY A 6 7.39 -17.98 26.64
N SER A 7 6.68 -17.97 25.52
CA SER A 7 7.11 -17.29 24.32
C SER A 7 7.27 -15.81 24.68
N SER A 8 8.50 -15.32 24.64
CA SER A 8 8.83 -13.91 24.78
C SER A 8 8.32 -13.16 23.54
N GLY A 9 7.02 -12.88 23.50
CA GLY A 9 6.50 -11.85 22.63
C GLY A 9 6.98 -10.51 23.17
N SER A 10 8.03 -9.95 22.56
CA SER A 10 8.39 -8.55 22.79
C SER A 10 7.17 -7.70 22.46
N ARG A 11 6.58 -7.07 23.46
CA ARG A 11 5.54 -6.06 23.25
C ARG A 11 6.12 -4.98 22.33
N PRO A 12 5.45 -4.63 21.22
CA PRO A 12 5.92 -3.52 20.39
C PRO A 12 5.99 -2.25 21.25
N SER A 13 7.10 -1.54 21.17
CA SER A 13 7.24 -0.25 21.85
C SER A 13 6.22 0.72 21.29
N LYS A 14 5.53 1.47 22.16
CA LYS A 14 4.50 2.46 21.80
C LYS A 14 4.95 3.53 20.78
N ASP A 15 6.25 3.61 20.47
CA ASP A 15 6.84 4.62 19.59
C ASP A 15 7.14 4.13 18.16
N LYS A 16 6.83 2.88 17.81
CA LYS A 16 7.11 2.32 16.48
C LYS A 16 5.95 2.54 15.52
N TRP A 17 6.27 3.04 14.33
CA TRP A 17 5.32 3.15 13.23
C TRP A 17 5.09 1.79 12.59
N ARG A 18 3.82 1.38 12.51
CA ARG A 18 3.43 0.09 11.95
C ARG A 18 3.27 0.19 10.44
N VAL A 19 3.94 -0.70 9.70
CA VAL A 19 3.95 -0.73 8.23
C VAL A 19 3.47 -2.07 7.71
N ASN A 20 2.35 -2.07 7.00
CA ASN A 20 1.78 -3.26 6.38
C ASN A 20 2.46 -3.55 5.04
N THR A 21 3.04 -4.74 4.92
CA THR A 21 3.72 -5.19 3.68
C THR A 21 3.09 -6.43 3.05
N SER A 22 1.88 -6.81 3.49
CA SER A 22 1.17 -8.00 2.99
C SER A 22 0.91 -7.97 1.48
N ALA A 23 0.80 -6.77 0.90
CA ALA A 23 0.54 -6.55 -0.53
C ALA A 23 1.82 -6.37 -1.38
N VAL A 24 3.00 -6.72 -0.85
CA VAL A 24 4.29 -6.67 -1.57
C VAL A 24 4.64 -8.07 -2.10
N LEU A 25 3.96 -8.48 -3.16
CA LEU A 25 4.07 -9.85 -3.71
C LEU A 25 5.38 -10.13 -4.48
N LYS A 26 6.14 -9.10 -4.88
CA LYS A 26 7.37 -9.29 -5.66
C LYS A 26 8.60 -9.36 -4.74
N LYS A 27 9.45 -10.37 -4.97
CA LYS A 27 10.68 -10.62 -4.19
C LYS A 27 11.68 -9.46 -4.23
N THR A 28 11.86 -8.80 -5.38
CA THR A 28 12.90 -7.76 -5.54
C THR A 28 12.58 -6.49 -4.75
N PRO A 29 11.38 -5.88 -4.87
CA PRO A 29 11.01 -4.71 -4.06
C PRO A 29 10.93 -5.01 -2.57
N LYS A 30 10.49 -6.22 -2.18
CA LYS A 30 10.41 -6.63 -0.78
C LYS A 30 11.78 -6.58 -0.10
N LYS A 31 12.85 -7.05 -0.76
CA LYS A 31 14.21 -6.98 -0.20
C LYS A 31 14.66 -5.57 0.15
N LEU A 32 14.41 -4.60 -0.74
CA LEU A 32 14.76 -3.20 -0.48
C LEU A 32 13.91 -2.62 0.65
N LEU A 33 12.61 -2.93 0.64
CA LEU A 33 11.69 -2.51 1.70
C LEU A 33 12.11 -3.07 3.07
N ASP A 34 12.51 -4.34 3.14
CA ASP A 34 12.95 -4.99 4.37
C ASP A 34 14.23 -4.34 4.93
N VAL A 35 15.15 -3.89 4.05
CA VAL A 35 16.34 -3.13 4.48
C VAL A 35 15.96 -1.78 5.09
N ILE A 36 14.99 -1.08 4.51
CA ILE A 36 14.51 0.22 5.02
C ILE A 36 13.78 0.03 6.36
N LEU A 37 12.96 -1.02 6.45
CA LEU A 37 12.14 -1.31 7.63
C LEU A 37 12.88 -2.05 8.74
N ALA A 38 14.14 -2.44 8.54
CA ALA A 38 14.97 -3.08 9.57
C ALA A 38 15.35 -2.12 10.73
N GLY A 39 15.14 -0.81 10.56
CA GLY A 39 15.41 0.19 11.60
C GLY A 39 14.45 0.12 12.79
N ASP A 40 14.89 0.62 13.95
CA ASP A 40 14.12 0.54 15.19
C ASP A 40 12.82 1.34 15.21
N SER A 41 12.62 2.26 14.26
CA SER A 41 11.43 3.10 14.16
C SER A 41 10.20 2.38 13.59
N TRP A 42 10.39 1.18 13.03
CA TRP A 42 9.35 0.49 12.25
C TRP A 42 8.93 -0.83 12.91
N GLU A 43 7.68 -1.18 12.72
CA GLU A 43 7.13 -2.50 12.97
C GLU A 43 6.50 -3.02 11.68
N GLN A 44 7.10 -4.04 11.08
CA GLN A 44 6.57 -4.67 9.88
C GLN A 44 5.45 -5.64 10.22
N VAL A 45 4.30 -5.49 9.58
CA VAL A 45 3.14 -6.37 9.75
C VAL A 45 2.72 -6.98 8.42
N GLU A 46 2.36 -8.26 8.44
CA GLU A 46 1.95 -9.01 7.24
C GLU A 46 0.47 -9.47 7.29
N GLY A 47 -0.27 -9.09 8.34
CA GLY A 47 -1.71 -9.36 8.44
C GLY A 47 -2.52 -8.53 7.45
N VAL A 48 -3.51 -9.14 6.80
CA VAL A 48 -4.34 -8.49 5.75
C VAL A 48 -5.32 -7.45 6.33
N ALA A 49 -5.73 -7.62 7.58
CA ALA A 49 -6.74 -6.81 8.27
C ALA A 49 -6.21 -6.19 9.57
N ASP A 50 -4.99 -5.66 9.54
CA ASP A 50 -4.47 -4.91 10.69
C ASP A 50 -5.06 -3.50 10.67
N GLU A 51 -5.98 -3.20 11.60
CA GLU A 51 -6.67 -1.91 11.73
C GLU A 51 -5.80 -0.84 12.43
N ASP A 52 -4.73 -1.26 13.12
CA ASP A 52 -3.81 -0.38 13.85
C ASP A 52 -2.61 0.05 13.00
N CYS A 53 -2.63 -0.25 11.70
CA CYS A 53 -1.51 0.02 10.83
C CYS A 53 -1.48 1.48 10.38
N HIS A 54 -0.29 2.11 10.45
CA HIS A 54 -0.13 3.51 10.10
C HIS A 54 0.12 3.69 8.60
N ILE A 55 0.86 2.76 7.99
CA ILE A 55 1.29 2.85 6.59
C ILE A 55 1.04 1.52 5.89
N TYR A 56 0.40 1.55 4.73
CA TYR A 56 0.21 0.40 3.86
C TYR A 56 1.11 0.53 2.62
N PHE A 57 2.06 -0.39 2.48
CA PHE A 57 2.94 -0.42 1.32
C PHE A 57 2.45 -1.45 0.30
N VAL A 58 1.98 -0.96 -0.86
CA VAL A 58 1.34 -1.77 -1.90
C VAL A 58 2.15 -1.78 -3.18
N TRP A 59 2.57 -2.98 -3.63
CA TRP A 59 3.33 -3.13 -4.87
C TRP A 59 2.48 -3.51 -6.08
N ASP A 60 1.44 -4.33 -5.92
CA ASP A 60 0.59 -4.73 -7.05
C ASP A 60 -0.50 -3.70 -7.34
N SER A 61 -0.46 -3.14 -8.55
CA SER A 61 -1.37 -2.12 -9.03
C SER A 61 -2.69 -2.70 -9.54
N LYS A 62 -2.76 -3.94 -10.01
CA LYS A 62 -4.00 -4.39 -10.70
C LYS A 62 -5.12 -4.72 -9.71
N ASN A 63 -4.83 -5.50 -8.68
CA ASN A 63 -5.87 -5.94 -7.75
C ASN A 63 -6.22 -4.87 -6.69
N PHE A 64 -5.26 -4.04 -6.26
CA PHE A 64 -5.53 -2.98 -5.28
C PHE A 64 -6.14 -1.71 -5.91
N LEU A 65 -5.75 -1.31 -7.14
CA LEU A 65 -6.41 -0.17 -7.81
C LEU A 65 -7.85 -0.51 -8.25
N ASN A 66 -8.11 -1.77 -8.64
CA ASN A 66 -9.49 -2.26 -8.84
C ASN A 66 -10.32 -2.16 -7.56
N ARG A 67 -9.68 -2.34 -6.40
CA ARG A 67 -10.22 -2.12 -5.06
C ARG A 67 -10.13 -0.66 -4.58
N LEU A 68 -9.81 0.34 -5.40
CA LEU A 68 -9.83 1.75 -4.98
C LEU A 68 -10.91 2.58 -5.71
N GLY A 69 -11.89 1.89 -6.32
CA GLY A 69 -13.12 2.53 -6.78
C GLY A 69 -12.99 3.42 -8.02
N TYR A 70 -12.11 3.07 -8.97
CA TYR A 70 -12.04 3.80 -10.23
C TYR A 70 -13.36 3.72 -11.03
N PRO A 71 -13.86 4.83 -11.61
CA PRO A 71 -15.17 4.92 -12.26
C PRO A 71 -15.32 4.16 -13.60
N GLY A 72 -14.53 3.11 -13.83
CA GLY A 72 -14.65 2.17 -14.96
C GLY A 72 -14.82 0.70 -14.54
N VAL A 73 -14.79 0.38 -13.24
CA VAL A 73 -14.88 -1.00 -12.74
C VAL A 73 -16.14 -1.13 -11.88
N ARG A 74 -17.31 -1.20 -12.53
CA ARG A 74 -18.57 -1.53 -11.86
C ARG A 74 -18.54 -3.01 -11.46
N GLY A 75 -18.63 -3.30 -10.16
CA GLY A 75 -19.07 -4.62 -9.67
C GLY A 75 -18.02 -5.55 -9.03
N LEU A 76 -16.92 -5.07 -8.44
CA LEU A 76 -16.00 -5.93 -7.69
C LEU A 76 -15.84 -5.44 -6.26
N GLU A 77 -16.10 -6.38 -5.34
CA GLU A 77 -15.97 -6.43 -3.86
C GLU A 77 -15.70 -5.14 -3.07
N PRO A 78 -16.28 -5.00 -1.86
CA PRO A 78 -16.03 -3.86 -0.99
C PRO A 78 -14.52 -3.67 -0.83
N VAL A 79 -14.05 -2.53 -1.33
CA VAL A 79 -12.73 -1.97 -1.04
C VAL A 79 -12.51 -2.11 0.47
N PRO A 80 -11.44 -2.77 0.93
CA PRO A 80 -11.04 -2.63 2.32
C PRO A 80 -10.75 -1.14 2.51
N GLN A 81 -11.65 -0.44 3.19
CA GLN A 81 -11.38 0.94 3.55
C GLN A 81 -10.16 0.92 4.46
N LEU A 82 -9.14 1.70 4.10
CA LEU A 82 -8.01 1.89 4.99
C LEU A 82 -8.54 2.56 6.27
N PRO A 83 -7.98 2.20 7.44
CA PRO A 83 -8.30 2.89 8.68
C PRO A 83 -8.16 4.41 8.53
N GLU A 84 -8.98 5.16 9.25
CA GLU A 84 -8.92 6.61 9.22
C GLU A 84 -7.53 7.11 9.64
N GLY A 85 -6.95 8.01 8.86
CA GLY A 85 -5.60 8.53 9.11
C GLY A 85 -4.45 7.62 8.64
N ALA A 86 -4.73 6.44 8.09
CA ALA A 86 -3.71 5.58 7.51
C ALA A 86 -3.18 6.12 6.17
N TRP A 87 -1.90 5.86 5.92
CA TRP A 87 -1.19 6.30 4.72
C TRP A 87 -1.00 5.14 3.76
N VAL A 88 -1.03 5.41 2.45
CA VAL A 88 -0.72 4.42 1.41
C VAL A 88 0.24 5.02 0.39
N ASN A 89 1.20 4.23 -0.08
CA ASN A 89 2.20 4.67 -1.07
C ASN A 89 1.64 4.80 -2.52
N ARG A 90 0.33 5.03 -2.67
CA ARG A 90 -0.38 5.08 -3.95
C ARG A 90 -1.39 6.22 -3.94
N LEU A 91 -1.49 6.90 -5.08
CA LEU A 91 -2.52 7.90 -5.33
C LEU A 91 -3.56 7.33 -6.32
N PRO A 92 -4.85 7.29 -5.97
CA PRO A 92 -5.92 7.10 -6.95
C PRO A 92 -5.79 8.15 -8.05
N GLY A 93 -6.07 7.80 -9.31
CA GLY A 93 -5.86 8.74 -10.44
C GLY A 93 -4.55 8.52 -11.20
N MET A 94 -3.48 8.03 -10.55
CA MET A 94 -2.15 7.99 -11.17
C MET A 94 -2.02 7.05 -12.37
N GLY A 95 -2.92 6.08 -12.53
CA GLY A 95 -2.96 5.24 -13.73
C GLY A 95 -3.19 6.04 -15.02
N GLN A 96 -3.77 7.24 -14.93
CA GLN A 96 -3.97 8.13 -16.07
C GLN A 96 -2.68 8.79 -16.56
N LEU A 97 -1.70 8.95 -15.67
CA LEU A 97 -0.38 9.53 -15.98
C LEU A 97 0.69 8.45 -16.19
N CYS A 98 0.60 7.34 -15.46
CA CYS A 98 1.58 6.26 -15.53
C CYS A 98 1.35 5.30 -16.71
N ASP A 99 0.12 5.20 -17.22
CA ASP A 99 -0.14 4.44 -18.44
C ASP A 99 0.23 5.27 -19.67
N LYS A 100 1.02 4.68 -20.58
CA LYS A 100 1.56 5.39 -21.74
C LYS A 100 0.47 5.89 -22.68
N VAL A 101 -0.62 5.13 -22.84
CA VAL A 101 -1.72 5.50 -23.74
C VAL A 101 -2.53 6.62 -23.10
N ASN A 102 -2.91 6.47 -21.82
CA ASN A 102 -3.66 7.50 -21.11
C ASN A 102 -2.86 8.81 -21.01
N MET A 103 -1.56 8.72 -20.75
CA MET A 103 -0.68 9.90 -20.70
C MET A 103 -0.61 10.60 -22.06
N ALA A 104 -0.43 9.87 -23.15
CA ALA A 104 -0.41 10.44 -24.49
C ALA A 104 -1.73 11.15 -24.84
N LEU A 105 -2.86 10.53 -24.49
CA LEU A 105 -4.19 11.13 -24.66
C LEU A 105 -4.34 12.39 -23.81
N GLY A 106 -3.99 12.33 -22.53
CA GLY A 106 -4.05 13.47 -21.61
C GLY A 106 -3.22 14.66 -22.09
N LEU A 107 -1.97 14.40 -22.49
CA LEU A 107 -1.10 15.43 -23.08
C LEU A 107 -1.68 16.00 -24.38
N ARG A 108 -2.28 15.16 -25.24
CA ARG A 108 -2.90 15.64 -26.47
C ARG A 108 -4.12 16.52 -26.21
N PHE A 109 -4.92 16.19 -25.21
CA PHE A 109 -6.02 17.04 -24.76
C PHE A 109 -5.50 18.38 -24.23
N LEU A 110 -4.46 18.37 -23.40
CA LEU A 110 -3.86 19.60 -22.86
C LEU A 110 -3.30 20.49 -23.98
N GLN A 111 -2.63 19.94 -24.99
CA GLN A 111 -2.17 20.70 -26.17
C GLN A 111 -3.31 21.37 -26.95
N ARG A 112 -4.53 20.81 -26.91
CA ARG A 112 -5.69 21.41 -27.58
C ARG A 112 -6.32 22.53 -26.75
N LEU A 113 -6.24 22.44 -25.43
CA LEU A 113 -6.78 23.43 -24.50
C LEU A 113 -5.82 24.60 -24.29
N TRP A 114 -4.51 24.33 -24.28
CA TRP A 114 -3.42 25.29 -24.17
C TRP A 114 -2.41 25.06 -25.31
N PRO A 115 -2.67 25.63 -26.50
CA PRO A 115 -1.83 25.42 -27.68
C PRO A 115 -0.55 26.28 -27.74
N GLU A 116 -0.36 27.18 -26.77
CA GLU A 116 0.80 28.08 -26.68
C GLU A 116 2.11 27.36 -26.34
#